data_AF-A0A7W1BBD1-F1
#
_entry.id   AF-A0A7W1BBD1-F1
#
_cell.length_a   1.000
_cell.length_b   1.000
_cell.length_c   1.000
_cell.angle_alpha   90.00
_cell.angle_beta   90.00
_cell.angle_gamma   90.00
#
_symmetry.space_group_name_H-M   'P 1'
#
loop_
_entity.id
_entity.type
_entity.pdbx_description
1 polymer ?
#
loop_
_entity_poly.entity_id
_entity_poly.type
_entity_poly.pdbx_seq_one_letter_code
_entity_poly.pdbx_strand_id
1 'polypeptide(L)'
;MRPESINDAVIRLAGNSQDGIQSAGAFLARLAGRSDQDVMTYMTIPATISGGPSIFQVRMGTGEVLSAGDEADFLVAFYQHSYQDHIDFLKEGGVLLYDSDNVEPNLDDKRFVYVGVPITGLTVEALGGTAKDKGKNIFVLGLIAKIFHLNVEKLANLIKEKFAGKDESVANTAIMAFTSGYAYPVGNVLTRQYQFEHVEKVAGAPDQITMDGNQALAYGLIAAGVRYGAGYPITPWSSVMETLRRELPKYGGLFVQAEDELGAVSIALGFSYSGHLAITGSAGPGISLKTEAIGWASMAEIPLLIINVQRGGPSTGLPTNVEQSDLFQAIYGGHGDSPRVVLAAKTVEDCFYIAIEAARIARKYSTPVFILSDTSLATRIEAFQEPKLGDLMLDPKPDLTPLDTHKPYALDKITRHAAPGTPIRDGKYPLISGLEHDEFGHPTGSPKMHMAMTAKRRNKLRQLAEEIPVPEIFGDTEGDTLL
;
A
#
# COMPACT_ATOMS: atom_id res chain seq x y z
N MET A 1 -13.21 -28.02 25.50
CA MET A 1 -12.48 -28.89 24.56
C MET A 1 -11.04 -28.36 24.50
N ARG A 2 -10.02 -29.21 24.33
CA ARG A 2 -8.65 -28.70 24.12
C ARG A 2 -8.55 -28.23 22.66
N PRO A 3 -8.04 -27.02 22.40
CA PRO A 3 -7.87 -26.57 21.03
C PRO A 3 -6.82 -27.41 20.29
N GLU A 4 -7.02 -27.57 18.99
CA GLU A 4 -6.06 -28.12 18.05
C GLU A 4 -5.00 -27.06 17.73
N SER A 5 -3.73 -27.43 17.80
CA SER A 5 -2.61 -26.53 17.50
C SER A 5 -2.44 -26.41 15.99
N ILE A 6 -2.33 -25.19 15.47
CA ILE A 6 -2.14 -24.92 14.03
C ILE A 6 -1.04 -23.89 13.79
N ASN A 7 -0.34 -24.03 12.66
CA ASN A 7 0.71 -23.08 12.25
C ASN A 7 0.11 -21.82 11.60
N ASP A 8 -0.84 -22.01 10.68
CA ASP A 8 -1.50 -20.94 9.98
C ASP A 8 -2.96 -21.30 9.65
N ALA A 9 -3.74 -20.28 9.28
CA ALA A 9 -5.09 -20.45 8.78
C ALA A 9 -5.46 -19.32 7.82
N VAL A 10 -6.09 -19.68 6.71
CA VAL A 10 -6.68 -18.78 5.74
C VAL A 10 -8.18 -18.65 6.02
N ILE A 11 -8.60 -17.46 6.43
CA ILE A 11 -10.00 -17.13 6.72
C ILE A 11 -10.50 -16.16 5.66
N ARG A 12 -11.48 -16.59 4.86
CA ARG A 12 -12.13 -15.78 3.82
C ARG A 12 -13.50 -15.32 4.32
N LEU A 13 -13.69 -14.02 4.41
CA LEU A 13 -14.98 -13.37 4.67
C LEU A 13 -15.59 -12.97 3.33
N ALA A 14 -16.77 -13.49 3.02
CA ALA A 14 -17.49 -13.21 1.77
C ALA A 14 -18.87 -12.61 2.07
N GLY A 15 -19.16 -11.46 1.46
CA GLY A 15 -20.38 -10.70 1.69
C GLY A 15 -20.50 -9.54 0.73
N ASN A 16 -21.22 -8.51 1.12
CA ASN A 16 -21.27 -7.25 0.39
C ASN A 16 -20.29 -6.23 0.98
N SER A 17 -19.80 -5.30 0.16
CA SER A 17 -18.88 -4.24 0.61
C SER A 17 -19.44 -3.34 1.72
N GLN A 18 -20.77 -3.32 1.90
CA GLN A 18 -21.46 -2.54 2.93
C GLN A 18 -21.51 -3.24 4.31
N ASP A 19 -21.21 -4.53 4.37
CA ASP A 19 -21.32 -5.30 5.62
C ASP A 19 -20.13 -5.09 6.55
N GLY A 20 -19.10 -4.36 6.09
CA GLY A 20 -17.89 -4.11 6.86
C GLY A 20 -16.98 -5.33 7.01
N ILE A 21 -17.01 -6.26 6.05
CA ILE A 21 -16.12 -7.43 6.02
C ILE A 21 -14.64 -7.01 6.01
N GLN A 22 -14.30 -5.89 5.37
CA GLN A 22 -12.94 -5.35 5.37
C GLN A 22 -12.52 -4.88 6.77
N SER A 23 -13.46 -4.34 7.54
CA SER A 23 -13.18 -3.92 8.92
C SER A 23 -12.92 -5.11 9.84
N ALA A 24 -13.71 -6.19 9.70
CA ALA A 24 -13.49 -7.41 10.48
C ALA A 24 -12.14 -8.06 10.16
N GLY A 25 -11.80 -8.20 8.88
CA GLY A 25 -10.51 -8.72 8.46
C GLY A 25 -9.33 -7.85 8.89
N ALA A 26 -9.46 -6.52 8.83
CA ALA A 26 -8.43 -5.61 9.34
C ALA A 26 -8.23 -5.72 10.87
N PHE A 27 -9.27 -6.02 11.66
CA PHE A 27 -9.11 -6.31 13.09
C PHE A 27 -8.30 -7.58 13.34
N LEU A 28 -8.55 -8.64 12.55
CA LEU A 28 -7.77 -9.88 12.63
C LEU A 28 -6.30 -9.62 12.28
N ALA A 29 -6.02 -8.87 11.21
CA ALA A 29 -4.65 -8.53 10.84
C ALA A 29 -3.93 -7.69 11.90
N ARG A 30 -4.60 -6.69 12.47
CA ARG A 30 -4.04 -5.90 13.59
C ARG A 30 -3.80 -6.72 14.84
N LEU A 31 -4.68 -7.69 15.12
CA LEU A 31 -4.48 -8.59 16.24
C LEU A 31 -3.25 -9.47 16.05
N ALA A 32 -3.05 -9.98 14.84
CA ALA A 32 -1.89 -10.79 14.46
C ALA A 32 -0.59 -10.05 14.78
N GLY A 33 -0.40 -8.84 14.23
CA GLY A 33 0.81 -8.06 14.50
C GLY A 33 0.96 -7.63 15.97
N ARG A 34 -0.14 -7.33 16.69
CA ARG A 34 -0.07 -7.09 18.15
C ARG A 34 0.28 -8.32 18.97
N SER A 35 0.27 -9.50 18.36
CA SER A 35 0.54 -10.78 18.99
C SER A 35 1.80 -11.43 18.44
N ASP A 36 2.65 -10.65 17.75
CA ASP A 36 3.90 -11.11 17.13
C ASP A 36 3.67 -12.30 16.17
N GLN A 37 2.54 -12.27 15.45
CA GLN A 37 2.16 -13.24 14.42
C GLN A 37 2.26 -12.61 13.04
N ASP A 38 2.63 -13.43 12.06
CA ASP A 38 2.65 -13.04 10.66
C ASP A 38 1.23 -13.00 10.12
N VAL A 39 0.97 -12.01 9.26
CA VAL A 39 -0.31 -11.87 8.57
C VAL A 39 -0.12 -11.34 7.17
N MET A 40 -0.90 -11.86 6.24
CA MET A 40 -1.11 -11.25 4.94
C MET A 40 -2.60 -11.23 4.61
N THR A 41 -3.10 -10.09 4.13
CA THR A 41 -4.49 -9.96 3.69
C THR A 41 -4.62 -9.80 2.17
N TYR A 42 -5.75 -10.24 1.64
CA TYR A 42 -6.16 -9.96 0.28
C TYR A 42 -7.63 -9.52 0.28
N MET A 43 -7.99 -8.61 -0.61
CA MET A 43 -9.38 -8.19 -0.74
C MET A 43 -9.74 -7.89 -2.18
N THR A 44 -11.01 -8.11 -2.50
CA THR A 44 -11.62 -7.63 -3.73
C THR A 44 -12.74 -6.68 -3.38
N ILE A 45 -12.78 -5.55 -4.08
CA ILE A 45 -13.84 -4.56 -3.94
C ILE A 45 -14.55 -4.42 -5.28
N PRO A 46 -15.89 -4.28 -5.28
CA PRO A 46 -16.63 -4.04 -6.50
C PRO A 46 -16.22 -2.68 -7.08
N ALA A 47 -16.20 -2.58 -8.40
CA ALA A 47 -15.95 -1.30 -9.09
C ALA A 47 -17.09 -0.27 -8.87
N THR A 48 -18.26 -0.71 -8.41
CA THR A 48 -19.45 0.11 -8.19
C THR A 48 -19.50 0.72 -6.79
N ILE A 49 -19.66 2.04 -6.72
CA ILE A 49 -19.79 2.79 -5.46
C ILE A 49 -21.04 2.39 -4.67
N SER A 50 -22.11 1.95 -5.37
CA SER A 50 -23.34 1.44 -4.76
C SER A 50 -23.13 0.19 -3.91
N GLY A 51 -21.95 -0.42 -3.97
CA GLY A 51 -21.62 -1.68 -3.34
C GLY A 51 -21.83 -2.87 -4.26
N GLY A 52 -21.69 -4.07 -3.68
CA GLY A 52 -21.76 -5.34 -4.37
C GLY A 52 -20.95 -6.41 -3.65
N PRO A 53 -20.89 -7.63 -4.22
CA PRO A 53 -20.09 -8.73 -3.69
C PRO A 53 -18.64 -8.32 -3.47
N SER A 54 -18.07 -8.73 -2.35
CA SER A 54 -16.72 -8.41 -1.94
C SER A 54 -16.19 -9.54 -1.06
N ILE A 55 -14.88 -9.75 -1.12
CA ILE A 55 -14.18 -10.62 -0.18
C ILE A 55 -13.11 -9.87 0.60
N PHE A 56 -12.88 -10.36 1.80
CA PHE A 56 -11.67 -10.09 2.56
C PHE A 56 -11.10 -11.41 3.06
N GLN A 57 -9.89 -11.72 2.65
CA GLN A 57 -9.14 -12.89 3.10
C GLN A 57 -8.01 -12.46 4.00
N VAL A 58 -7.85 -13.17 5.11
CA VAL A 58 -6.74 -12.99 6.03
C VAL A 58 -6.08 -14.35 6.25
N ARG A 59 -4.77 -14.41 6.06
CA ARG A 59 -3.95 -15.54 6.46
C ARG A 59 -3.11 -15.12 7.64
N MET A 60 -3.34 -15.75 8.79
CA MET A 60 -2.55 -15.53 10.01
C MET A 60 -1.73 -16.77 10.28
N GLY A 61 -0.51 -16.61 10.77
CA GLY A 61 0.33 -17.75 11.12
C GLY A 61 1.50 -17.40 12.04
N THR A 62 2.23 -18.44 12.42
CA THR A 62 3.34 -18.42 13.38
C THR A 62 4.71 -18.59 12.72
N GLY A 63 4.74 -18.60 11.39
CA GLY A 63 5.94 -18.58 10.55
C GLY A 63 5.67 -17.78 9.28
N GLU A 64 6.61 -17.82 8.33
CA GLU A 64 6.60 -16.94 7.17
C GLU A 64 5.33 -17.06 6.32
N VAL A 65 4.43 -16.07 6.44
CA VAL A 65 3.25 -15.93 5.58
C VAL A 65 3.64 -15.17 4.30
N LEU A 66 4.06 -15.92 3.27
CA LEU A 66 4.56 -15.34 2.01
C LEU A 66 3.46 -15.05 0.96
N SER A 67 2.25 -15.56 1.16
CA SER A 67 1.11 -15.34 0.25
C SER A 67 -0.21 -15.37 1.01
N ALA A 68 -1.25 -14.74 0.46
CA ALA A 68 -2.58 -14.77 1.06
C ALA A 68 -3.24 -16.17 1.04
N GLY A 69 -2.73 -17.10 0.22
CA GLY A 69 -3.29 -18.42 -0.03
C GLY A 69 -4.35 -18.44 -1.13
N ASP A 70 -4.35 -19.46 -1.98
CA ASP A 70 -5.35 -19.62 -3.05
C ASP A 70 -6.71 -20.09 -2.49
N GLU A 71 -6.64 -21.06 -1.58
CA GLU A 71 -7.80 -21.68 -0.93
C GLU A 71 -7.90 -21.28 0.55
N ALA A 72 -9.13 -21.15 1.03
CA ALA A 72 -9.45 -20.88 2.41
C ALA A 72 -9.53 -22.18 3.23
N ASP A 73 -9.09 -22.13 4.49
CA ASP A 73 -9.40 -23.16 5.50
C ASP A 73 -10.80 -22.92 6.10
N PHE A 74 -11.20 -21.64 6.17
CA PHE A 74 -12.48 -21.18 6.67
C PHE A 74 -13.12 -20.19 5.70
N LEU A 75 -14.32 -20.53 5.23
CA LEU A 75 -15.16 -19.61 4.46
C LEU A 75 -16.30 -19.12 5.35
N VAL A 76 -16.38 -17.80 5.54
CA VAL A 76 -17.49 -17.13 6.21
C VAL A 76 -18.40 -16.49 5.18
N ALA A 77 -19.58 -17.09 4.94
CA ALA A 77 -20.52 -16.64 3.92
C ALA A 77 -21.71 -15.88 4.53
N PHE A 78 -21.86 -14.61 4.17
CA PHE A 78 -22.93 -13.75 4.71
C PHE A 78 -24.26 -13.93 3.98
N TYR A 79 -24.22 -14.31 2.71
CA TYR A 79 -25.39 -14.45 1.82
C TYR A 79 -25.23 -15.60 0.83
N GLN A 80 -26.33 -16.03 0.21
CA GLN A 80 -26.34 -17.17 -0.70
C GLN A 80 -25.33 -17.03 -1.85
N HIS A 81 -25.24 -15.85 -2.48
CA HIS A 81 -24.26 -15.60 -3.55
C HIS A 81 -22.83 -15.70 -3.01
N SER A 82 -22.57 -15.21 -1.80
CA SER A 82 -21.25 -15.29 -1.16
C SER A 82 -20.81 -16.74 -0.90
N TYR A 83 -21.77 -17.64 -0.65
CA TYR A 83 -21.52 -19.08 -0.58
C TYR A 83 -21.26 -19.66 -1.98
N GLN A 84 -22.16 -19.41 -2.94
CA GLN A 84 -22.09 -20.00 -4.28
C GLN A 84 -20.83 -19.58 -5.04
N ASP A 85 -20.42 -18.31 -4.94
CA ASP A 85 -19.28 -17.76 -5.67
C ASP A 85 -17.93 -18.18 -5.08
N HIS A 86 -17.90 -18.70 -3.85
CA HIS A 86 -16.66 -18.94 -3.11
C HIS A 86 -16.47 -20.34 -2.54
N ILE A 87 -17.48 -21.21 -2.59
CA ILE A 87 -17.38 -22.56 -2.02
C ILE A 87 -16.27 -23.41 -2.66
N ASP A 88 -16.01 -23.24 -3.96
CA ASP A 88 -14.94 -23.97 -4.66
C ASP A 88 -13.53 -23.47 -4.34
N PHE A 89 -13.40 -22.41 -3.54
CA PHE A 89 -12.13 -21.94 -2.98
C PHE A 89 -11.96 -22.33 -1.51
N LEU A 90 -12.87 -23.13 -0.94
CA LEU A 90 -12.69 -23.75 0.37
C LEU A 90 -11.97 -25.08 0.18
N LYS A 91 -10.92 -25.34 0.97
CA LYS A 91 -10.22 -26.63 0.94
C LYS A 91 -11.17 -27.77 1.30
N GLU A 92 -10.92 -28.96 0.74
CA GLU A 92 -11.56 -30.18 1.23
C GLU A 92 -11.21 -30.39 2.71
N GLY A 93 -12.21 -30.68 3.54
CA GLY A 93 -12.13 -30.70 5.00
C GLY A 93 -12.27 -29.33 5.67
N GLY A 94 -12.29 -28.23 4.90
CA GLY A 94 -12.45 -26.87 5.39
C GLY A 94 -13.83 -26.60 6.00
N VAL A 95 -13.94 -25.49 6.73
CA VAL A 95 -15.15 -25.11 7.47
C VAL A 95 -15.91 -24.01 6.74
N LEU A 96 -17.16 -24.29 6.37
CA LEU A 96 -18.12 -23.29 5.92
C LEU A 96 -18.91 -22.77 7.12
N LEU A 97 -18.56 -21.58 7.60
CA LEU A 97 -19.36 -20.82 8.57
C LEU A 97 -20.32 -19.92 7.79
N TYR A 98 -21.63 -20.10 7.94
CA TYR A 98 -22.60 -19.36 7.14
C TYR A 98 -23.72 -18.77 7.99
N ASP A 99 -24.24 -17.65 7.50
CA ASP A 99 -25.44 -17.05 8.06
C ASP A 99 -26.69 -17.86 7.65
N SER A 100 -27.19 -18.72 8.54
CA SER A 100 -28.34 -19.58 8.25
C SER A 100 -29.65 -18.82 8.03
N ASP A 101 -29.70 -17.52 8.36
CA ASP A 101 -30.83 -16.67 8.01
C ASP A 101 -30.88 -16.31 6.52
N ASN A 102 -29.73 -16.41 5.83
CA ASN A 102 -29.53 -15.91 4.47
C ASN A 102 -28.89 -16.93 3.51
N VAL A 103 -28.49 -18.11 4.01
CA VAL A 103 -27.73 -19.12 3.25
C VAL A 103 -28.31 -20.51 3.49
N GLU A 104 -28.65 -21.18 2.38
CA GLU A 104 -29.00 -22.58 2.29
C GLU A 104 -27.90 -23.32 1.51
N PRO A 105 -26.97 -24.00 2.19
CA PRO A 105 -25.90 -24.73 1.51
C PRO A 105 -26.39 -26.08 0.95
N ASN A 106 -25.69 -26.59 -0.06
CA ASN A 106 -25.85 -27.98 -0.48
C ASN A 106 -25.18 -28.91 0.55
N LEU A 107 -25.99 -29.52 1.42
CA LEU A 107 -25.53 -30.45 2.45
C LEU A 107 -25.16 -31.84 1.90
N ASP A 108 -25.45 -32.14 0.64
CA ASP A 108 -25.03 -33.39 0.00
C ASP A 108 -23.57 -33.36 -0.43
N ASP A 109 -22.99 -32.17 -0.61
CA ASP A 109 -21.55 -32.02 -0.77
C ASP A 109 -20.87 -32.36 0.57
N LYS A 110 -20.10 -33.45 0.59
CA LYS A 110 -19.43 -33.96 1.81
C LYS A 110 -17.99 -33.49 1.95
N ARG A 111 -17.53 -32.60 1.06
CA ARG A 111 -16.17 -32.05 1.12
C ARG A 111 -15.95 -31.18 2.35
N PHE A 112 -17.00 -30.59 2.94
CA PHE A 112 -16.85 -29.51 3.92
C PHE A 112 -17.54 -29.78 5.26
N VAL A 113 -17.10 -29.06 6.27
CA VAL A 113 -17.77 -28.99 7.58
C VAL A 113 -18.71 -27.79 7.59
N TYR A 114 -20.00 -28.02 7.80
CA TYR A 114 -21.04 -27.00 7.74
C TYR A 114 -21.37 -26.47 9.14
N VAL A 115 -21.23 -25.17 9.33
CA VAL A 115 -21.53 -24.47 10.59
C VAL A 115 -22.53 -23.35 10.31
N GLY A 116 -23.81 -23.66 10.47
CA GLY A 116 -24.90 -22.68 10.32
C GLY A 116 -25.13 -21.92 11.62
N VAL A 117 -25.08 -20.59 11.55
CA VAL A 117 -25.41 -19.69 12.67
C VAL A 117 -26.42 -18.66 12.15
N PRO A 118 -27.51 -18.36 12.86
CA PRO A 118 -28.44 -17.29 12.47
C PRO A 118 -27.83 -15.92 12.82
N ILE A 119 -26.77 -15.54 12.10
CA ILE A 119 -25.90 -14.40 12.43
C ILE A 119 -26.70 -13.10 12.38
N THR A 120 -27.58 -12.95 11.38
CA THR A 120 -28.37 -11.72 11.22
C THR A 120 -29.37 -11.57 12.35
N GLY A 121 -30.17 -12.61 12.63
CA GLY A 121 -31.15 -12.62 13.70
C GLY A 121 -30.51 -12.38 15.07
N LEU A 122 -29.42 -13.08 15.37
CA LEU A 122 -28.69 -12.93 16.64
C LEU A 122 -28.04 -11.56 16.80
N THR A 123 -27.55 -10.96 15.72
CA THR A 123 -27.01 -9.60 15.75
C THR A 123 -28.12 -8.59 16.06
N VAL A 124 -29.28 -8.71 15.39
CA VAL A 124 -30.43 -7.82 15.60
C VAL A 124 -30.97 -7.95 17.03
N GLU A 125 -31.09 -9.18 17.54
CA GLU A 125 -31.51 -9.45 18.93
C GLU A 125 -30.54 -8.83 19.93
N ALA A 126 -29.23 -9.07 19.76
CA ALA A 126 -28.19 -8.54 20.64
C ALA A 126 -28.19 -7.00 20.70
N LEU A 127 -28.53 -6.33 19.60
CA LEU A 127 -28.52 -4.87 19.50
C LEU A 127 -29.88 -4.21 19.77
N GLY A 128 -30.85 -4.96 20.30
CA GLY A 128 -32.14 -4.43 20.72
C GLY A 128 -33.11 -4.12 19.57
N GLY A 129 -33.03 -4.85 18.45
CA GLY A 129 -34.06 -4.87 17.40
C GLY A 129 -34.15 -3.65 16.48
N THR A 130 -33.38 -2.58 16.74
CA THR A 130 -33.43 -1.32 15.98
C THR A 130 -32.24 -1.12 15.04
N ALA A 131 -31.18 -1.91 15.19
CA ALA A 131 -30.03 -1.91 14.31
C ALA A 131 -30.33 -2.75 13.06
N LYS A 132 -30.61 -2.10 11.92
CA LYS A 132 -30.80 -2.72 10.59
C LYS A 132 -29.53 -3.45 10.10
N ASP A 133 -29.24 -4.62 10.64
CA ASP A 133 -28.11 -5.52 10.29
C ASP A 133 -26.70 -4.94 10.53
N LYS A 134 -26.61 -3.73 11.11
CA LYS A 134 -25.35 -3.07 11.44
C LYS A 134 -24.69 -3.77 12.62
N GLY A 135 -23.51 -4.36 12.40
CA GLY A 135 -22.73 -5.05 13.43
C GLY A 135 -22.50 -6.54 13.15
N LYS A 136 -23.08 -7.08 12.08
CA LYS A 136 -22.91 -8.49 11.66
C LYS A 136 -21.44 -8.89 11.56
N ASN A 137 -20.61 -8.04 10.98
CA ASN A 137 -19.16 -8.23 10.89
C ASN A 137 -18.45 -8.30 12.25
N ILE A 138 -18.90 -7.51 13.23
CA ILE A 138 -18.33 -7.50 14.59
C ILE A 138 -18.81 -8.72 15.39
N PHE A 139 -20.05 -9.17 15.19
CA PHE A 139 -20.54 -10.44 15.72
C PHE A 139 -19.71 -11.61 15.18
N VAL A 140 -19.49 -11.66 13.87
CA VAL A 140 -18.64 -12.66 13.22
C VAL A 140 -17.20 -12.62 13.75
N LEU A 141 -16.64 -11.43 13.99
CA LEU A 141 -15.33 -11.30 14.62
C LEU A 141 -15.30 -11.96 16.01
N GLY A 142 -16.39 -11.87 16.78
CA GLY A 142 -16.55 -12.58 18.06
C GLY A 142 -16.58 -14.10 17.90
N LEU A 143 -17.32 -14.62 16.90
CA LEU A 143 -17.34 -16.05 16.57
C LEU A 143 -15.95 -16.56 16.19
N ILE A 144 -15.25 -15.85 15.30
CA ILE A 144 -13.89 -16.20 14.88
C ILE A 144 -12.95 -16.18 16.09
N ALA A 145 -13.05 -15.18 16.96
CA ALA A 145 -12.25 -15.13 18.18
C ALA A 145 -12.47 -16.34 19.09
N LYS A 146 -13.70 -16.87 19.14
CA LYS A 146 -14.03 -18.08 19.88
C LYS A 146 -13.49 -19.36 19.22
N ILE A 147 -13.59 -19.45 17.90
CA ILE A 147 -13.16 -20.62 17.11
C ILE A 147 -11.64 -20.75 17.16
N PHE A 148 -10.90 -19.64 17.04
CA PHE A 148 -9.43 -19.61 16.97
C PHE A 148 -8.74 -19.27 18.30
N HIS A 149 -9.46 -19.28 19.43
CA HIS A 149 -8.91 -18.94 20.75
C HIS A 149 -8.12 -17.63 20.77
N LEU A 150 -8.61 -16.62 20.03
CA LEU A 150 -7.92 -15.34 19.89
C LEU A 150 -7.96 -14.51 21.18
N ASN A 151 -7.02 -13.58 21.33
CA ASN A 151 -6.98 -12.69 22.49
C ASN A 151 -8.13 -11.66 22.46
N VAL A 152 -9.19 -11.98 23.19
CA VAL A 152 -10.43 -11.21 23.29
C VAL A 152 -10.20 -9.81 23.85
N GLU A 153 -9.30 -9.65 24.82
CA GLU A 153 -9.00 -8.35 25.43
C GLU A 153 -8.33 -7.40 24.43
N LYS A 154 -7.34 -7.89 23.68
CA LYS A 154 -6.69 -7.12 22.62
C LYS A 154 -7.69 -6.72 21.53
N LEU A 155 -8.57 -7.63 21.11
CA LEU A 155 -9.62 -7.33 20.13
C LEU A 155 -10.61 -6.27 20.64
N ALA A 156 -11.08 -6.40 21.89
CA ALA A 156 -11.98 -5.42 22.49
C ALA A 156 -11.33 -4.02 22.55
N ASN A 157 -10.04 -3.95 22.87
CA ASN A 157 -9.29 -2.68 22.86
C ASN A 157 -9.16 -2.11 21.44
N LEU A 158 -8.83 -2.94 20.45
CA LEU A 158 -8.78 -2.52 19.03
C LEU A 158 -10.13 -1.96 18.55
N ILE A 159 -11.24 -2.60 18.93
CA ILE A 159 -12.59 -2.10 18.60
C ILE A 159 -12.83 -0.73 19.24
N LYS A 160 -12.50 -0.55 20.52
CA LYS A 160 -12.64 0.75 21.21
C LYS A 160 -11.79 1.83 20.55
N GLU A 161 -10.53 1.54 20.20
CA GLU A 161 -9.63 2.47 19.51
C GLU A 161 -10.20 2.90 18.15
N LYS A 162 -10.77 1.97 17.38
CA LYS A 162 -11.37 2.26 16.06
C LYS A 162 -12.52 3.26 16.14
N PHE A 163 -13.29 3.23 17.23
CA PHE A 163 -14.43 4.12 17.47
C PHE A 163 -14.08 5.27 18.42
N ALA A 164 -12.81 5.46 18.77
CA ALA A 164 -12.37 6.59 19.59
C ALA A 164 -12.74 7.93 18.93
N GLY A 165 -13.24 8.87 19.73
CA GLY A 165 -13.72 10.17 19.26
C GLY A 165 -15.13 10.17 18.67
N LYS A 166 -15.80 9.00 18.57
CA LYS A 166 -17.25 8.93 18.33
C LYS A 166 -18.01 8.88 19.67
N ASP A 167 -19.33 8.96 19.57
CA ASP A 167 -20.22 8.77 20.72
C ASP A 167 -20.00 7.40 21.37
N GLU A 168 -19.96 7.36 22.69
CA GLU A 168 -19.68 6.15 23.48
C GLU A 168 -20.68 5.02 23.19
N SER A 169 -21.93 5.36 22.86
CA SER A 169 -22.95 4.39 22.46
C SER A 169 -22.52 3.55 21.26
N VAL A 170 -21.79 4.12 20.28
CA VAL A 170 -21.33 3.42 19.08
C VAL A 170 -20.30 2.35 19.44
N ALA A 171 -19.34 2.69 20.30
CA ALA A 171 -18.34 1.73 20.78
C ALA A 171 -18.99 0.63 21.61
N ASN A 172 -19.94 0.98 22.48
CA ASN A 172 -20.68 0.02 23.31
C ASN A 172 -21.52 -0.95 22.45
N THR A 173 -22.21 -0.46 21.41
CA THR A 173 -22.92 -1.32 20.44
C THR A 173 -21.97 -2.29 19.74
N ALA A 174 -20.79 -1.83 19.31
CA ALA A 174 -19.81 -2.70 18.67
C ALA A 174 -19.27 -3.77 19.65
N ILE A 175 -18.94 -3.40 20.88
CA ILE A 175 -18.50 -4.34 21.91
C ILE A 175 -19.60 -5.35 22.23
N MET A 176 -20.86 -4.91 22.33
CA MET A 176 -22.00 -5.79 22.57
C MET A 176 -22.14 -6.84 21.47
N ALA A 177 -22.11 -6.43 20.19
CA ALA A 177 -22.13 -7.35 19.05
C ALA A 177 -20.98 -8.36 19.12
N PHE A 178 -19.75 -7.90 19.42
CA PHE A 178 -18.57 -8.75 19.56
C PHE A 178 -18.73 -9.79 20.68
N THR A 179 -19.15 -9.34 21.86
CA THR A 179 -19.34 -10.22 23.02
C THR A 179 -20.45 -11.24 22.80
N SER A 180 -21.55 -10.85 22.13
CA SER A 180 -22.63 -11.78 21.78
C SER A 180 -22.18 -12.84 20.80
N GLY A 181 -21.39 -12.47 19.79
CA GLY A 181 -20.78 -13.42 18.87
C GLY A 181 -19.82 -14.39 19.56
N TYR A 182 -18.98 -13.88 20.47
CA TYR A 182 -18.05 -14.71 21.25
C TYR A 182 -18.75 -15.67 22.23
N ALA A 183 -19.89 -15.25 22.79
CA ALA A 183 -20.67 -16.04 23.74
C ALA A 183 -21.54 -17.13 23.07
N TYR A 184 -21.75 -17.06 21.75
CA TYR A 184 -22.56 -18.03 21.03
C TYR A 184 -21.98 -19.45 21.19
N PRO A 185 -22.79 -20.47 21.52
CA PRO A 185 -22.32 -21.83 21.82
C PRO A 185 -21.97 -22.61 20.54
N VAL A 186 -20.91 -22.18 19.84
CA VAL A 186 -20.38 -22.83 18.63
C VAL A 186 -20.05 -24.31 18.87
N GLY A 187 -19.73 -24.71 20.10
CA GLY A 187 -19.37 -26.09 20.48
C GLY A 187 -20.46 -27.14 20.25
N ASN A 188 -21.71 -26.74 20.01
CA ASN A 188 -22.80 -27.65 19.61
C ASN A 188 -22.79 -27.96 18.10
N VAL A 189 -22.06 -27.18 17.30
CA VAL A 189 -22.06 -27.22 15.84
C VAL A 189 -20.66 -27.51 15.28
N LEU A 190 -19.62 -26.93 15.87
CA LEU A 190 -18.21 -27.21 15.57
C LEU A 190 -17.53 -27.79 16.81
N THR A 191 -17.15 -29.06 16.74
CA THR A 191 -16.53 -29.80 17.86
C THR A 191 -15.04 -29.53 18.01
N ARG A 192 -14.45 -28.73 17.12
CA ARG A 192 -13.03 -28.36 17.14
C ARG A 192 -12.88 -26.86 17.34
N GLN A 193 -11.89 -26.50 18.13
CA GLN A 193 -11.41 -25.13 18.23
C GLN A 193 -9.92 -25.16 17.91
N TYR A 194 -9.37 -24.04 17.46
CA TYR A 194 -8.01 -23.94 16.97
C TYR A 194 -7.24 -22.96 17.82
N GLN A 195 -5.95 -23.19 17.98
CA GLN A 195 -5.03 -22.28 18.63
C GLN A 195 -3.78 -22.20 17.78
N PHE A 196 -3.42 -20.98 17.38
CA PHE A 196 -2.14 -20.75 16.73
C PHE A 196 -1.01 -21.12 17.69
N GLU A 197 0.03 -21.76 17.16
CA GLU A 197 1.25 -22.03 17.92
C GLU A 197 1.80 -20.75 18.57
N HIS A 198 2.48 -20.92 19.70
CA HIS A 198 3.08 -19.77 20.35
C HIS A 198 4.43 -19.47 19.70
N VAL A 199 4.56 -18.27 19.13
CA VAL A 199 5.86 -17.74 18.73
C VAL A 199 6.46 -17.02 19.92
N GLU A 200 7.59 -17.51 20.42
CA GLU A 200 8.36 -16.77 21.40
C GLU A 200 8.96 -15.54 20.73
N LYS A 201 8.59 -14.35 21.21
CA LYS A 201 9.22 -13.11 20.76
C LYS A 201 10.71 -13.17 21.08
N VAL A 202 11.54 -13.02 20.04
CA VAL A 202 12.99 -12.94 20.20
C VAL A 202 13.33 -11.76 21.11
N ALA A 203 14.04 -12.02 22.21
CA ALA A 203 14.40 -11.00 23.18
C ALA A 203 15.20 -9.86 22.51
N GLY A 204 14.70 -8.63 22.62
CA GLY A 204 15.31 -7.44 22.02
C GLY A 204 14.95 -7.17 20.56
N ALA A 205 14.10 -7.99 19.94
CA ALA A 205 13.50 -7.65 18.65
C ALA A 205 12.60 -6.40 18.77
N PRO A 206 12.53 -5.54 17.74
CA PRO A 206 11.58 -4.44 17.69
C PRO A 206 10.13 -4.93 17.86
N ASP A 207 9.24 -4.00 18.16
CA ASP A 207 7.80 -4.28 18.12
C ASP A 207 7.35 -4.41 16.66
N GLN A 208 6.33 -5.24 16.41
CA GLN A 208 5.70 -5.28 15.09
C GLN A 208 4.65 -4.18 14.96
N ILE A 209 4.56 -3.62 13.75
CA ILE A 209 3.49 -2.72 13.32
C ILE A 209 2.68 -3.36 12.20
N THR A 210 1.45 -2.87 12.02
CA THR A 210 0.55 -3.33 10.95
C THR A 210 0.00 -2.15 10.18
N MET A 211 0.12 -2.20 8.86
CA MET A 211 -0.44 -1.21 7.95
C MET A 211 -0.62 -1.81 6.55
N ASP A 212 -1.32 -1.08 5.68
CA ASP A 212 -1.38 -1.43 4.26
C ASP A 212 -0.21 -0.81 3.46
N GLY A 213 0.02 -1.31 2.24
CA GLY A 213 1.14 -0.85 1.41
C GLY A 213 1.07 0.64 1.04
N ASN A 214 -0.12 1.19 0.82
CA ASN A 214 -0.26 2.63 0.52
C ASN A 214 0.04 3.50 1.75
N GLN A 215 -0.32 3.04 2.96
CA GLN A 215 0.09 3.67 4.22
C GLN A 215 1.61 3.59 4.41
N ALA A 216 2.20 2.41 4.23
CA ALA A 216 3.64 2.20 4.34
C ALA A 216 4.41 3.12 3.38
N LEU A 217 3.96 3.19 2.13
CA LEU A 217 4.53 4.09 1.12
C LEU A 217 4.42 5.57 1.54
N ALA A 218 3.26 6.01 2.00
CA ALA A 218 3.05 7.40 2.44
C ALA A 218 3.95 7.76 3.63
N TYR A 219 4.07 6.89 4.63
CA TYR A 219 4.95 7.10 5.79
C TYR A 219 6.42 7.02 5.42
N GLY A 220 6.79 6.13 4.49
CA GLY A 220 8.15 6.06 3.93
C GLY A 220 8.54 7.36 3.24
N LEU A 221 7.64 7.96 2.44
CA LEU A 221 7.86 9.27 1.81
C LEU A 221 8.08 10.38 2.86
N ILE A 222 7.30 10.39 3.94
CA ILE A 222 7.44 11.36 5.03
C ILE A 222 8.81 11.21 5.73
N ALA A 223 9.19 9.97 6.05
CA ALA A 223 10.49 9.62 6.62
C ALA A 223 11.63 10.02 5.66
N ALA A 224 11.44 9.86 4.37
CA ALA A 224 12.35 10.28 3.32
C ALA A 224 12.47 11.82 3.14
N GLY A 225 11.86 12.61 4.04
CA GLY A 225 11.94 14.07 4.02
C GLY A 225 11.07 14.72 2.94
N VAL A 226 10.09 14.02 2.38
CA VAL A 226 9.11 14.65 1.49
C VAL A 226 8.20 15.56 2.30
N ARG A 227 7.99 16.78 1.82
CA ARG A 227 7.05 17.75 2.41
C ARG A 227 6.01 18.27 1.43
N TYR A 228 6.22 18.11 0.13
CA TYR A 228 5.36 18.71 -0.87
C TYR A 228 5.00 17.71 -1.96
N GLY A 229 3.78 17.83 -2.46
CA GLY A 229 3.32 16.98 -3.55
C GLY A 229 1.99 17.43 -4.11
N ALA A 230 1.65 16.86 -5.26
CA ALA A 230 0.35 17.07 -5.88
C ALA A 230 -0.12 15.83 -6.66
N GLY A 231 -1.42 15.62 -6.68
CA GLY A 231 -2.04 14.44 -7.28
C GLY A 231 -3.46 14.69 -7.74
N TYR A 232 -3.96 13.80 -8.59
CA TYR A 232 -5.38 13.71 -8.95
C TYR A 232 -5.93 12.36 -8.46
N PRO A 233 -7.13 12.31 -7.83
CA PRO A 233 -7.65 11.07 -7.27
C PRO A 233 -7.93 10.02 -8.35
N ILE A 234 -7.38 8.82 -8.16
CA ILE A 234 -7.64 7.65 -9.00
C ILE A 234 -7.38 6.38 -8.19
N THR A 235 -8.23 5.36 -8.32
CA THR A 235 -8.01 4.05 -7.69
C THR A 235 -6.81 3.35 -8.33
N PRO A 236 -5.88 2.73 -7.57
CA PRO A 236 -5.78 2.68 -6.09
C PRO A 236 -4.88 3.76 -5.44
N TRP A 237 -4.38 4.74 -6.20
CA TRP A 237 -3.50 5.82 -5.72
C TRP A 237 -4.13 6.75 -4.66
N SER A 238 -5.45 6.97 -4.68
CA SER A 238 -6.13 7.96 -3.85
C SER A 238 -5.83 7.87 -2.34
N SER A 239 -5.66 6.67 -1.77
CA SER A 239 -5.41 6.54 -0.32
C SER A 239 -4.01 7.02 0.10
N VAL A 240 -3.02 7.00 -0.81
CA VAL A 240 -1.72 7.65 -0.61
C VAL A 240 -1.92 9.16 -0.54
N MET A 241 -2.68 9.74 -1.48
CA MET A 241 -2.99 11.17 -1.49
C MET A 241 -3.70 11.61 -0.20
N GLU A 242 -4.70 10.86 0.25
CA GLU A 242 -5.46 11.16 1.46
C GLU A 242 -4.56 11.15 2.70
N THR A 243 -3.66 10.16 2.80
CA THR A 243 -2.69 10.06 3.89
C THR A 243 -1.75 11.24 3.86
N LEU A 244 -1.12 11.54 2.72
CA LEU A 244 -0.19 12.66 2.62
C LEU A 244 -0.87 14.02 2.86
N ARG A 245 -2.10 14.22 2.36
CA ARG A 245 -2.87 15.45 2.62
C ARG A 245 -3.19 15.65 4.10
N ARG A 246 -3.43 14.57 4.84
CA ARG A 246 -3.66 14.60 6.29
C ARG A 246 -2.36 14.80 7.07
N GLU A 247 -1.28 14.17 6.66
CA GLU A 247 -0.05 14.09 7.44
C GLU A 247 0.95 15.23 7.13
N LEU A 248 1.17 15.60 5.88
CA LEU A 248 2.19 16.60 5.50
C LEU A 248 2.06 17.95 6.23
N PRO A 249 0.87 18.52 6.47
CA PRO A 249 0.73 19.77 7.24
C PRO A 249 1.32 19.70 8.66
N LYS A 250 1.33 18.53 9.29
CA LYS A 250 1.92 18.33 10.63
C LYS A 250 3.45 18.47 10.61
N TYR A 251 4.06 18.36 9.45
CA TYR A 251 5.50 18.44 9.24
C TYR A 251 5.92 19.67 8.43
N GLY A 252 5.06 20.70 8.36
CA GLY A 252 5.32 21.95 7.63
C GLY A 252 5.16 21.84 6.11
N GLY A 253 4.56 20.75 5.63
CA GLY A 253 4.34 20.45 4.23
C GLY A 253 2.93 20.71 3.73
N LEU A 254 2.68 20.42 2.45
CA LEU A 254 1.38 20.54 1.79
C LEU A 254 1.23 19.48 0.68
N PHE A 255 0.05 18.88 0.60
CA PHE A 255 -0.36 18.08 -0.56
C PHE A 255 -1.51 18.76 -1.30
N VAL A 256 -1.37 18.98 -2.60
CA VAL A 256 -2.40 19.63 -3.43
C VAL A 256 -3.18 18.59 -4.25
N GLN A 257 -4.50 18.60 -4.10
CA GLN A 257 -5.36 17.93 -5.07
C GLN A 257 -5.57 18.87 -6.26
N ALA A 258 -5.07 18.47 -7.44
CA ALA A 258 -5.22 19.25 -8.66
C ALA A 258 -6.54 18.93 -9.38
N GLU A 259 -6.80 19.67 -10.45
CA GLU A 259 -7.94 19.53 -11.36
C GLU A 259 -7.84 18.29 -12.26
N ASP A 260 -6.62 17.90 -12.62
CA ASP A 260 -6.30 16.72 -13.45
C ASP A 260 -4.84 16.26 -13.22
N GLU A 261 -4.42 15.22 -13.93
CA GLU A 261 -3.06 14.70 -13.84
C GLU A 261 -1.97 15.61 -14.38
N LEU A 262 -2.26 16.47 -15.36
CA LEU A 262 -1.33 17.45 -15.95
C LEU A 262 -1.04 18.57 -14.94
N GLY A 263 -2.08 19.15 -14.35
CA GLY A 263 -1.98 20.12 -13.27
C GLY A 263 -1.23 19.54 -12.08
N ALA A 264 -1.55 18.31 -11.68
CA ALA A 264 -0.88 17.64 -10.56
C ALA A 264 0.64 17.49 -10.75
N VAL A 265 1.11 17.02 -11.91
CA VAL A 265 2.57 16.87 -12.13
C VAL A 265 3.26 18.23 -12.27
N SER A 266 2.59 19.21 -12.87
CA SER A 266 3.13 20.57 -13.02
C SER A 266 3.32 21.27 -11.67
N ILE A 267 2.35 21.13 -10.76
CA ILE A 267 2.46 21.64 -9.38
C ILE A 267 3.58 20.93 -8.63
N ALA A 268 3.68 19.60 -8.74
CA ALA A 268 4.75 18.84 -8.10
C ALA A 268 6.15 19.26 -8.59
N LEU A 269 6.31 19.52 -9.88
CA LEU A 269 7.55 20.08 -10.45
C LEU A 269 7.85 21.48 -9.92
N GLY A 270 6.84 22.33 -9.75
CA GLY A 270 7.01 23.64 -9.10
C GLY A 270 7.50 23.52 -7.66
N PHE A 271 6.97 22.58 -6.88
CA PHE A 271 7.49 22.27 -5.55
C PHE A 271 8.93 21.76 -5.61
N SER A 272 9.27 20.90 -6.58
CA SER A 272 10.63 20.41 -6.73
C SER A 272 11.62 21.53 -7.05
N TYR A 273 11.24 22.41 -7.99
CA TYR A 273 12.01 23.59 -8.35
C TYR A 273 12.30 24.50 -7.15
N SER A 274 11.41 24.57 -6.16
CA SER A 274 11.63 25.34 -4.93
C SER A 274 12.77 24.80 -4.03
N GLY A 275 13.41 23.69 -4.40
CA GLY A 275 14.52 23.07 -3.67
C GLY A 275 14.13 21.88 -2.80
N HIS A 276 12.86 21.50 -2.79
CA HIS A 276 12.36 20.36 -2.04
C HIS A 276 12.32 19.10 -2.91
N LEU A 277 12.38 17.92 -2.31
CA LEU A 277 11.94 16.72 -3.02
C LEU A 277 10.40 16.71 -3.03
N ALA A 278 9.81 16.66 -4.21
CA ALA A 278 8.37 16.63 -4.39
C ALA A 278 7.90 15.30 -4.97
N ILE A 279 6.63 14.99 -4.73
CA ILE A 279 6.01 13.75 -5.18
C ILE A 279 4.77 14.04 -6.03
N THR A 280 4.53 13.18 -7.01
CA THR A 280 3.22 13.00 -7.64
C THR A 280 2.96 11.50 -7.81
N GLY A 281 1.74 11.12 -8.16
CA GLY A 281 1.43 9.73 -8.44
C GLY A 281 0.10 9.57 -9.16
N SER A 282 -0.16 8.33 -9.57
CA SER A 282 -1.37 7.90 -10.27
C SER A 282 -1.41 6.37 -10.41
N ALA A 283 -2.26 5.89 -11.32
CA ALA A 283 -2.21 4.57 -11.96
C ALA A 283 -1.96 4.74 -13.48
N GLY A 284 -1.83 3.64 -14.24
CA GLY A 284 -1.54 3.65 -15.68
C GLY A 284 -2.18 4.76 -16.54
N PRO A 285 -3.50 5.03 -16.45
CA PRO A 285 -4.13 6.12 -17.21
C PRO A 285 -3.54 7.49 -16.92
N GLY A 286 -3.37 7.84 -15.65
CA GLY A 286 -2.86 9.14 -15.27
C GLY A 286 -1.35 9.27 -15.43
N ILE A 287 -0.59 8.16 -15.39
CA ILE A 287 0.82 8.15 -15.80
C ILE A 287 0.96 8.48 -17.29
N SER A 288 0.02 8.02 -18.14
CA SER A 288 0.01 8.39 -19.57
C SER A 288 -0.10 9.89 -19.73
N LEU A 289 -1.00 10.54 -18.98
CA LEU A 289 -1.20 11.99 -19.04
C LEU A 289 0.04 12.76 -18.54
N LYS A 290 0.69 12.29 -17.47
CA LYS A 290 1.87 12.97 -16.89
C LYS A 290 3.15 12.87 -17.73
N THR A 291 3.15 12.02 -18.75
CA THR A 291 4.37 11.59 -19.45
C THR A 291 5.17 12.74 -20.05
N GLU A 292 4.53 13.77 -20.61
CA GLU A 292 5.22 14.93 -21.17
C GLU A 292 6.00 15.71 -20.09
N ALA A 293 5.34 16.03 -18.98
CA ALA A 293 5.96 16.74 -17.87
C ALA A 293 7.06 15.91 -17.17
N ILE A 294 6.93 14.58 -17.13
CA ILE A 294 8.00 13.69 -16.65
C ILE A 294 9.21 13.73 -17.61
N GLY A 295 8.97 13.81 -18.92
CA GLY A 295 10.02 14.05 -19.91
C GLY A 295 10.72 15.40 -19.67
N TRP A 296 9.95 16.46 -19.40
CA TRP A 296 10.48 17.77 -19.02
C TRP A 296 11.36 17.68 -17.76
N ALA A 297 10.92 16.95 -16.73
CA ALA A 297 11.70 16.72 -15.50
C ALA A 297 13.03 16.02 -15.78
N SER A 298 13.05 15.09 -16.74
CA SER A 298 14.25 14.36 -17.16
C SER A 298 15.22 15.28 -17.89
N MET A 299 14.72 16.12 -18.80
CA MET A 299 15.51 17.13 -19.52
C MET A 299 16.10 18.17 -18.58
N ALA A 300 15.27 18.74 -17.71
CA ALA A 300 15.65 19.74 -16.72
C ALA A 300 16.42 19.16 -15.52
N GLU A 301 16.58 17.84 -15.46
CA GLU A 301 17.23 17.12 -14.35
C GLU A 301 16.66 17.52 -12.99
N ILE A 302 15.33 17.58 -12.89
CA ILE A 302 14.59 17.94 -11.67
C ILE A 302 14.25 16.68 -10.88
N PRO A 303 14.59 16.60 -9.59
CA PRO A 303 14.28 15.45 -8.75
C PRO A 303 12.78 15.35 -8.49
N LEU A 304 12.15 14.24 -8.88
CA LEU A 304 10.71 14.04 -8.69
C LEU A 304 10.45 12.56 -8.38
N LEU A 305 9.62 12.27 -7.38
CA LEU A 305 9.11 10.92 -7.20
C LEU A 305 7.77 10.77 -7.90
N ILE A 306 7.64 9.71 -8.70
CA ILE A 306 6.41 9.35 -9.41
C ILE A 306 5.95 7.99 -8.90
N ILE A 307 4.86 7.98 -8.15
CA ILE A 307 4.26 6.73 -7.70
C ILE A 307 3.28 6.24 -8.76
N ASN A 308 3.50 5.03 -9.28
CA ASN A 308 2.51 4.33 -10.10
C ASN A 308 1.98 3.13 -9.32
N VAL A 309 0.75 3.26 -8.80
CA VAL A 309 0.06 2.14 -8.17
C VAL A 309 -0.75 1.42 -9.26
N GLN A 310 -0.14 0.38 -9.82
CA GLN A 310 -0.60 -0.29 -11.02
C GLN A 310 -1.95 -1.01 -10.81
N ARG A 311 -2.74 -1.08 -11.87
CA ARG A 311 -4.06 -1.74 -11.89
C ARG A 311 -4.31 -2.32 -13.29
N GLY A 312 -5.31 -3.18 -13.44
CA GLY A 312 -5.64 -3.82 -14.72
C GLY A 312 -5.85 -2.80 -15.86
N GLY A 313 -5.09 -2.94 -16.94
CA GLY A 313 -5.21 -2.17 -18.18
C GLY A 313 -5.83 -2.96 -19.33
N PRO A 314 -5.73 -2.49 -20.59
CA PRO A 314 -5.34 -1.14 -21.01
C PRO A 314 -6.50 -0.13 -20.87
N SER A 315 -6.22 1.16 -21.11
CA SER A 315 -7.20 2.26 -20.97
C SER A 315 -7.78 2.30 -19.55
N THR A 316 -9.11 2.45 -19.36
CA THR A 316 -9.74 2.37 -18.04
C THR A 316 -9.48 1.02 -17.37
N GLY A 317 -9.47 -0.06 -18.17
CA GLY A 317 -9.21 -1.43 -17.76
C GLY A 317 -10.09 -1.92 -16.62
N LEU A 318 -9.45 -2.51 -15.60
CA LEU A 318 -10.07 -3.09 -14.40
C LEU A 318 -9.56 -2.33 -13.17
N PRO A 319 -10.18 -1.20 -12.78
CA PRO A 319 -9.64 -0.30 -11.75
C PRO A 319 -9.41 -0.91 -10.37
N THR A 320 -10.11 -2.00 -10.06
CA THR A 320 -10.09 -2.70 -8.77
C THR A 320 -9.32 -4.01 -8.82
N ASN A 321 -8.69 -4.34 -9.96
CA ASN A 321 -7.96 -5.58 -10.13
C ASN A 321 -6.45 -5.32 -10.15
N VAL A 322 -5.70 -6.31 -9.68
CA VAL A 322 -4.24 -6.31 -9.70
C VAL A 322 -3.73 -6.63 -11.09
N GLU A 323 -2.77 -5.85 -11.57
CA GLU A 323 -1.99 -6.11 -12.77
C GLU A 323 -0.69 -5.32 -12.67
N GLN A 324 0.40 -5.86 -13.21
CA GLN A 324 1.73 -5.22 -13.22
C GLN A 324 2.15 -4.92 -14.67
N SER A 325 1.25 -4.29 -15.44
CA SER A 325 1.38 -4.06 -16.89
C SER A 325 2.10 -2.76 -17.27
N ASP A 326 2.45 -1.90 -16.30
CA ASP A 326 2.88 -0.54 -16.61
C ASP A 326 4.40 -0.38 -16.69
N LEU A 327 5.17 -1.47 -16.57
CA LEU A 327 6.64 -1.43 -16.60
C LEU A 327 7.17 -0.72 -17.86
N PHE A 328 6.64 -1.07 -19.04
CA PHE A 328 7.06 -0.42 -20.28
C PHE A 328 6.65 1.05 -20.36
N GLN A 329 5.51 1.42 -19.79
CA GLN A 329 5.10 2.82 -19.71
C GLN A 329 6.03 3.61 -18.78
N ALA A 330 6.44 3.03 -17.65
CA ALA A 330 7.37 3.63 -16.72
C ALA A 330 8.75 3.85 -17.36
N ILE A 331 9.29 2.83 -18.06
CA ILE A 331 10.61 2.89 -18.70
C ILE A 331 10.61 3.72 -19.99
N TYR A 332 9.66 3.46 -20.90
CA TYR A 332 9.68 3.94 -22.29
C TYR A 332 8.58 4.95 -22.63
N GLY A 333 7.76 5.40 -21.67
CA GLY A 333 6.62 6.26 -21.98
C GLY A 333 6.99 7.61 -22.58
N GLY A 334 8.19 8.14 -22.30
CA GLY A 334 8.61 9.49 -22.73
C GLY A 334 9.07 9.56 -24.18
N HIS A 335 8.90 10.73 -24.81
CA HIS A 335 9.49 11.01 -26.12
C HIS A 335 11.00 11.32 -26.01
N GLY A 336 11.75 10.98 -27.06
CA GLY A 336 13.21 11.15 -27.10
C GLY A 336 13.97 10.19 -26.18
N ASP A 337 15.29 10.32 -26.14
CA ASP A 337 16.16 9.52 -25.26
C ASP A 337 16.10 10.04 -23.81
N SER A 338 15.03 9.66 -23.11
CA SER A 338 14.73 10.11 -21.74
C SER A 338 14.75 8.93 -20.75
N PRO A 339 15.91 8.36 -20.43
CA PRO A 339 15.99 7.22 -19.52
C PRO A 339 15.53 7.59 -18.11
N ARG A 340 14.91 6.64 -17.41
CA ARG A 340 14.27 6.84 -16.11
C ARG A 340 14.76 5.80 -15.12
N VAL A 341 14.76 6.15 -13.84
CA VAL A 341 14.93 5.18 -12.76
C VAL A 341 13.57 4.63 -12.39
N VAL A 342 13.44 3.31 -12.34
CA VAL A 342 12.19 2.62 -11.98
C VAL A 342 12.51 1.59 -10.91
N LEU A 343 11.86 1.74 -9.75
CA LEU A 343 11.90 0.80 -8.65
C LEU A 343 10.52 0.13 -8.52
N ALA A 344 10.45 -1.09 -8.01
CA ALA A 344 9.19 -1.80 -7.78
C ALA A 344 9.17 -2.42 -6.38
N ALA A 345 8.11 -2.17 -5.62
CA ALA A 345 7.96 -2.70 -4.27
C ALA A 345 7.59 -4.18 -4.28
N LYS A 346 8.19 -4.99 -3.39
CA LYS A 346 7.88 -6.42 -3.25
C LYS A 346 6.88 -6.79 -2.14
N THR A 347 6.87 -6.03 -1.04
CA THR A 347 6.05 -6.29 0.16
C THR A 347 5.53 -4.96 0.73
N VAL A 348 4.63 -5.03 1.73
CA VAL A 348 4.15 -3.83 2.42
C VAL A 348 5.30 -3.15 3.17
N GLU A 349 6.18 -3.92 3.79
CA GLU A 349 7.40 -3.37 4.43
C GLU A 349 8.27 -2.64 3.40
N ASP A 350 8.49 -3.26 2.23
CA ASP A 350 9.32 -2.69 1.18
C ASP A 350 8.74 -1.37 0.63
N CYS A 351 7.41 -1.20 0.59
CA CYS A 351 6.79 0.09 0.25
C CYS A 351 7.31 1.25 1.12
N PHE A 352 7.64 1.01 2.40
CA PHE A 352 8.22 2.02 3.28
C PHE A 352 9.69 2.31 2.91
N TYR A 353 10.52 1.28 2.77
CA TYR A 353 11.96 1.43 2.53
C TYR A 353 12.29 1.91 1.11
N ILE A 354 11.56 1.43 0.10
CA ILE A 354 11.76 1.81 -1.30
C ILE A 354 11.47 3.30 -1.52
N ALA A 355 10.57 3.89 -0.73
CA ALA A 355 10.31 5.33 -0.74
C ALA A 355 11.55 6.14 -0.32
N ILE A 356 12.26 5.66 0.70
CA ILE A 356 13.50 6.27 1.21
C ILE A 356 14.60 6.12 0.17
N GLU A 357 14.74 4.93 -0.42
CA GLU A 357 15.74 4.68 -1.46
C GLU A 357 15.49 5.52 -2.71
N ALA A 358 14.24 5.58 -3.19
CA ALA A 358 13.86 6.43 -4.31
C ALA A 358 14.18 7.90 -4.05
N ALA A 359 13.93 8.39 -2.83
CA ALA A 359 14.24 9.75 -2.44
C ALA A 359 15.74 10.04 -2.42
N ARG A 360 16.55 9.09 -1.96
CA ARG A 360 18.02 9.19 -2.02
C ARG A 360 18.50 9.26 -3.46
N ILE A 361 18.01 8.36 -4.32
CA ILE A 361 18.37 8.33 -5.74
C ILE A 361 17.94 9.64 -6.43
N ALA A 362 16.69 10.07 -6.26
CA ALA A 362 16.16 11.28 -6.89
C ALA A 362 17.01 12.51 -6.54
N ARG A 363 17.33 12.71 -5.25
CA ARG A 363 18.17 13.82 -4.78
C ARG A 363 19.62 13.69 -5.26
N LYS A 364 20.23 12.52 -5.11
CA LYS A 364 21.64 12.29 -5.46
C LYS A 364 21.89 12.47 -6.95
N TYR A 365 20.97 12.03 -7.80
CA TYR A 365 21.14 11.98 -9.25
C TYR A 365 20.35 13.04 -10.03
N SER A 366 19.59 13.93 -9.37
CA SER A 366 18.79 14.97 -10.02
C SER A 366 17.97 14.39 -11.18
N THR A 367 17.09 13.46 -10.85
CA THR A 367 16.32 12.71 -11.86
C THR A 367 14.95 12.33 -11.32
N PRO A 368 13.94 12.20 -12.20
CA PRO A 368 12.70 11.54 -11.83
C PRO A 368 12.95 10.05 -11.51
N VAL A 369 12.29 9.56 -10.45
CA VAL A 369 12.32 8.17 -10.00
C VAL A 369 10.90 7.66 -9.88
N PHE A 370 10.60 6.57 -10.59
CA PHE A 370 9.34 5.84 -10.44
C PHE A 370 9.42 4.86 -9.28
N ILE A 371 8.32 4.77 -8.53
CA ILE A 371 8.04 3.64 -7.64
C ILE A 371 6.80 2.95 -8.18
N LEU A 372 6.96 1.70 -8.60
CA LEU A 372 5.88 0.82 -8.99
C LEU A 372 5.38 0.06 -7.76
N SER A 373 4.08 0.17 -7.51
CA SER A 373 3.32 -0.71 -6.62
C SER A 373 2.14 -1.26 -7.43
N ASP A 374 1.16 -1.88 -6.79
CA ASP A 374 -0.02 -2.44 -7.45
C ASP A 374 -1.24 -2.47 -6.51
N THR A 375 -2.43 -2.71 -7.09
CA THR A 375 -3.70 -2.80 -6.34
C THR A 375 -3.67 -3.83 -5.20
N SER A 376 -2.91 -4.92 -5.32
CA SER A 376 -2.78 -5.91 -4.25
C SER A 376 -2.01 -5.32 -3.09
N LEU A 377 -0.78 -4.84 -3.30
CA LEU A 377 0.03 -4.22 -2.25
C LEU A 377 -0.65 -3.00 -1.63
N ALA A 378 -1.35 -2.20 -2.43
CA ALA A 378 -2.04 -0.99 -1.99
C ALA A 378 -3.05 -1.22 -0.84
N THR A 379 -3.64 -2.41 -0.78
CA THR A 379 -4.70 -2.76 0.18
C THR A 379 -4.36 -3.96 1.08
N ARG A 380 -3.31 -4.72 0.73
CA ARG A 380 -2.75 -5.79 1.54
C ARG A 380 -2.21 -5.21 2.84
N ILE A 381 -2.59 -5.83 3.95
CA ILE A 381 -2.07 -5.55 5.28
C ILE A 381 -1.08 -6.66 5.63
N GLU A 382 0.11 -6.27 6.06
CA GLU A 382 1.12 -7.17 6.62
C GLU A 382 1.54 -6.68 8.02
N ALA A 383 2.09 -7.59 8.82
CA ALA A 383 2.84 -7.24 10.02
C ALA A 383 4.33 -7.28 9.71
N PHE A 384 5.07 -6.26 10.11
CA PHE A 384 6.52 -6.20 9.96
C PHE A 384 7.15 -5.42 11.11
N GLN A 385 8.47 -5.52 11.23
CA GLN A 385 9.22 -4.90 12.32
C GLN A 385 9.15 -3.38 12.24
N GLU A 386 8.94 -2.71 13.37
CA GLU A 386 8.91 -1.26 13.43
C GLU A 386 10.24 -0.67 12.94
N PRO A 387 10.22 0.19 11.90
CA PRO A 387 11.45 0.81 11.40
C PRO A 387 12.08 1.71 12.46
N LYS A 388 13.41 1.64 12.58
CA LYS A 388 14.19 2.55 13.45
C LYS A 388 14.28 3.93 12.80
N LEU A 389 13.23 4.74 12.96
CA LEU A 389 13.07 6.03 12.27
C LEU A 389 14.27 6.98 12.43
N GLY A 390 14.92 6.99 13.59
CA GLY A 390 16.10 7.82 13.86
C GLY A 390 17.26 7.61 12.88
N ASP A 391 17.41 6.39 12.36
CA ASP A 391 18.50 6.01 11.44
C ASP A 391 18.12 6.25 9.97
N LEU A 392 16.83 6.46 9.69
CA LEU A 392 16.27 6.44 8.35
C LEU A 392 15.83 7.81 7.83
N MET A 393 15.47 8.73 8.74
CA MET A 393 14.92 10.03 8.36
C MET A 393 15.92 10.88 7.57
N LEU A 394 15.46 11.45 6.45
CA LEU A 394 16.25 12.36 5.62
C LEU A 394 15.86 13.82 5.91
N ASP A 395 16.85 14.73 5.87
CA ASP A 395 16.59 16.16 6.06
C ASP A 395 15.74 16.72 4.92
N PRO A 396 14.55 17.30 5.20
CA PRO A 396 13.68 17.87 4.18
C PRO A 396 14.14 19.24 3.67
N LYS A 397 15.10 19.90 4.33
CA LYS A 397 15.41 21.31 4.05
C LYS A 397 16.10 21.52 2.71
N PRO A 398 15.72 22.57 1.95
CA PRO A 398 16.47 22.97 0.77
C PRO A 398 17.83 23.52 1.21
N ASP A 399 18.87 23.27 0.40
CA ASP A 399 20.17 23.87 0.61
C ASP A 399 20.20 25.29 0.02
N LEU A 400 20.41 26.28 0.89
CA LEU A 400 20.49 27.70 0.55
C LEU A 400 21.92 28.26 0.75
N THR A 401 22.92 27.39 0.79
CA THR A 401 24.33 27.80 0.94
C THR A 401 24.73 28.75 -0.21
N PRO A 402 25.26 29.96 0.09
CA PRO A 402 25.64 30.92 -0.95
C PRO A 402 26.68 30.37 -1.93
N LEU A 403 26.52 30.72 -3.21
CA LEU A 403 27.39 30.28 -4.31
C LEU A 403 28.07 31.48 -4.99
N ASP A 404 29.24 31.28 -5.60
CA ASP A 404 29.93 32.32 -6.36
C ASP A 404 29.31 32.53 -7.75
N THR A 405 29.67 31.65 -8.69
CA THR A 405 29.05 31.46 -10.01
C THR A 405 28.56 30.03 -10.06
N HIS A 406 27.33 29.81 -10.52
CA HIS A 406 26.73 28.47 -10.54
C HIS A 406 26.43 27.99 -11.96
N LYS A 407 26.85 26.76 -12.27
CA LYS A 407 26.51 26.04 -13.49
C LYS A 407 25.76 24.77 -13.09
N PRO A 408 24.42 24.75 -13.11
CA PRO A 408 23.67 23.60 -12.65
C PRO A 408 23.95 22.37 -13.52
N TYR A 409 24.18 22.55 -14.83
CA TYR A 409 24.37 21.46 -15.80
C TYR A 409 25.84 21.27 -16.20
N ALA A 410 26.78 21.49 -15.29
CA ALA A 410 28.20 21.28 -15.57
C ALA A 410 28.46 19.88 -16.15
N LEU A 411 29.20 19.77 -17.26
CA LEU A 411 29.35 18.52 -18.02
C LEU A 411 30.07 17.40 -17.25
N ASP A 412 30.90 17.77 -16.28
CA ASP A 412 31.75 16.90 -15.48
C ASP A 412 31.13 16.51 -14.13
N LYS A 413 29.90 16.97 -13.82
CA LYS A 413 29.26 16.78 -12.51
C LYS A 413 27.79 16.37 -12.64
N ILE A 414 27.29 15.75 -11.58
CA ILE A 414 25.85 15.55 -11.42
C ILE A 414 25.17 16.91 -11.24
N THR A 415 24.01 17.09 -11.88
CA THR A 415 23.27 18.34 -11.80
C THR A 415 22.87 18.65 -10.37
N ARG A 416 23.14 19.88 -9.95
CA ARG A 416 22.67 20.43 -8.68
C ARG A 416 22.03 21.77 -8.94
N HIS A 417 20.71 21.84 -8.79
CA HIS A 417 20.00 23.11 -8.88
C HIS A 417 20.27 23.98 -7.65
N ALA A 418 20.30 25.29 -7.84
CA ALA A 418 20.24 26.24 -6.73
C ALA A 418 18.76 26.53 -6.46
N ALA A 419 18.31 26.25 -5.24
CA ALA A 419 16.93 26.54 -4.86
C ALA A 419 16.67 28.05 -4.94
N PRO A 420 15.49 28.50 -5.42
CA PRO A 420 15.10 29.90 -5.35
C PRO A 420 15.30 30.48 -3.94
N GLY A 421 15.96 31.63 -3.86
CA GLY A 421 16.39 32.25 -2.59
C GLY A 421 17.84 31.96 -2.19
N THR A 422 18.53 31.04 -2.86
CA THR A 422 19.98 30.83 -2.68
C THR A 422 20.76 32.05 -3.18
N PRO A 423 21.58 32.72 -2.35
CA PRO A 423 22.37 33.87 -2.81
C PRO A 423 23.47 33.44 -3.79
N ILE A 424 23.52 34.08 -4.97
CA ILE A 424 24.62 33.91 -5.95
C ILE A 424 25.40 35.23 -6.06
N ARG A 425 26.71 35.21 -5.76
CA ARG A 425 27.52 36.42 -5.57
C ARG A 425 27.72 37.24 -6.85
N ASP A 426 27.76 36.59 -8.01
CA ASP A 426 27.88 37.28 -9.29
C ASP A 426 26.54 37.83 -9.83
N GLY A 427 25.44 37.58 -9.11
CA GLY A 427 24.09 38.03 -9.47
C GLY A 427 23.43 37.29 -10.64
N LYS A 428 24.05 36.22 -11.16
CA LYS A 428 23.54 35.47 -12.32
C LYS A 428 22.86 34.18 -11.87
N TYR A 429 21.56 34.12 -12.07
CA TYR A 429 20.75 32.94 -11.75
C TYR A 429 20.59 32.06 -12.99
N PRO A 430 20.94 30.77 -12.93
CA PRO A 430 20.79 29.84 -14.04
C PRO A 430 19.34 29.65 -14.47
N LEU A 431 19.14 29.29 -15.74
CA LEU A 431 17.82 28.98 -16.29
C LEU A 431 17.52 27.48 -16.14
N ILE A 432 16.24 27.16 -16.00
CA ILE A 432 15.74 25.79 -16.08
C ILE A 432 14.78 25.71 -17.27
N SER A 433 14.99 24.73 -18.14
CA SER A 433 14.28 24.65 -19.40
C SER A 433 14.08 23.20 -19.85
N GLY A 434 13.01 22.99 -20.62
CA GLY A 434 12.77 21.75 -21.36
C GLY A 434 13.43 21.74 -22.75
N LEU A 435 14.05 22.84 -23.16
CA LEU A 435 14.87 22.89 -24.37
C LEU A 435 16.25 22.29 -24.08
N GLU A 436 16.91 21.76 -25.10
CA GLU A 436 18.35 21.44 -24.98
C GLU A 436 19.14 22.71 -24.64
N HIS A 437 20.13 22.57 -23.76
CA HIS A 437 20.77 23.72 -23.13
C HIS A 437 22.27 23.55 -22.91
N ASP A 438 22.96 24.68 -22.68
CA ASP A 438 24.34 24.70 -22.22
C ASP A 438 24.46 24.50 -20.69
N GLU A 439 25.68 24.55 -20.15
CA GLU A 439 25.93 24.33 -18.71
C GLU A 439 25.24 25.34 -17.77
N PHE A 440 24.79 26.49 -18.29
CA PHE A 440 24.06 27.52 -17.57
C PHE A 440 22.54 27.42 -17.74
N GLY A 441 22.06 26.51 -18.60
CA GLY A 441 20.64 26.34 -18.91
C GLY A 441 20.14 27.19 -20.09
N HIS A 442 21.02 27.87 -20.83
CA HIS A 442 20.60 28.65 -21.99
C HIS A 442 20.30 27.72 -23.17
N PRO A 443 19.18 27.93 -23.90
CA PRO A 443 18.84 27.10 -25.06
C PRO A 443 19.94 27.06 -26.12
N THR A 444 20.19 25.88 -26.68
CA THR A 444 21.22 25.68 -27.70
C THR A 444 20.80 24.67 -28.76
N GLY A 445 21.10 24.98 -30.03
CA GLY A 445 20.96 24.07 -31.16
C GLY A 445 22.28 23.40 -31.57
N SER A 446 23.34 23.53 -30.77
CA SER A 446 24.67 23.02 -31.10
C SER A 446 24.70 21.49 -31.08
N PRO A 447 25.05 20.81 -32.20
CA PRO A 447 25.15 19.35 -32.22
C PRO A 447 26.16 18.80 -31.21
N LYS A 448 27.28 19.50 -31.02
CA LYS A 448 28.31 19.12 -30.05
C LYS A 448 27.78 19.20 -28.61
N MET A 449 27.02 20.24 -28.29
CA MET A 449 26.46 20.40 -26.94
C MET A 449 25.36 19.37 -26.68
N HIS A 450 24.48 19.15 -27.66
CA HIS A 450 23.43 18.13 -27.58
C HIS A 450 24.03 16.74 -27.30
N MET A 451 25.07 16.34 -28.02
CA MET A 451 25.76 15.08 -27.79
C MET A 451 26.35 14.99 -26.37
N ALA A 452 26.97 16.07 -25.89
CA ALA A 452 27.59 16.12 -24.56
C ALA A 452 26.55 16.05 -23.43
N MET A 453 25.46 16.82 -23.53
CA MET A 453 24.40 16.83 -22.52
C MET A 453 23.59 15.52 -22.50
N THR A 454 23.32 14.93 -23.66
CA THR A 454 22.71 13.59 -23.73
C THR A 454 23.61 12.54 -23.09
N ALA A 455 24.92 12.57 -23.37
CA ALA A 455 25.87 11.68 -22.72
C ALA A 455 25.91 11.89 -21.21
N LYS A 456 25.89 13.13 -20.73
CA LYS A 456 25.82 13.48 -19.30
C LYS A 456 24.58 12.88 -18.62
N ARG A 457 23.38 13.14 -19.15
CA ARG A 457 22.11 12.62 -18.62
C ARG A 457 22.06 11.08 -18.60
N ARG A 458 22.70 10.41 -19.56
CA ARG A 458 22.86 8.96 -19.57
C ARG A 458 23.89 8.46 -18.55
N ASN A 459 25.05 9.10 -18.49
CA ASN A 459 26.18 8.64 -17.67
C ASN A 459 25.86 8.67 -16.18
N LYS A 460 25.05 9.63 -15.70
CA LYS A 460 24.59 9.63 -14.30
C LYS A 460 23.81 8.36 -13.94
N LEU A 461 23.00 7.82 -14.85
CA LEU A 461 22.25 6.59 -14.61
C LEU A 461 23.13 5.35 -14.71
N ARG A 462 24.19 5.40 -15.54
CA ARG A 462 25.22 4.34 -15.54
C ARG A 462 25.96 4.28 -14.21
N GLN A 463 26.33 5.44 -13.67
CA GLN A 463 26.95 5.51 -12.35
C GLN A 463 26.03 4.94 -11.26
N LEU A 464 24.73 5.28 -11.29
CA LEU A 464 23.76 4.67 -10.38
C LEU A 464 23.73 3.13 -10.52
N ALA A 465 23.71 2.61 -11.75
CA ALA A 465 23.69 1.16 -11.98
C ALA A 465 24.94 0.44 -11.45
N GLU A 466 26.08 1.12 -11.33
CA GLU A 466 27.30 0.58 -10.73
C GLU A 466 27.26 0.60 -9.19
N GLU A 467 26.40 1.41 -8.58
CA GLU A 467 26.24 1.53 -7.12
C GLU A 467 25.12 0.67 -6.54
N ILE A 468 24.09 0.35 -7.32
CA ILE A 468 22.95 -0.46 -6.88
C ILE A 468 23.42 -1.92 -6.69
N PRO A 469 23.07 -2.58 -5.58
CA PRO A 469 23.41 -3.99 -5.37
C PRO A 469 22.73 -4.89 -6.39
N VAL A 470 23.37 -6.01 -6.70
CA VAL A 470 22.72 -7.09 -7.46
C VAL A 470 21.53 -7.64 -6.68
N PRO A 471 20.43 -8.05 -7.34
CA PRO A 471 19.29 -8.66 -6.67
C PRO A 471 19.71 -9.86 -5.84
N GLU A 472 19.09 -10.02 -4.68
CA GLU A 472 19.23 -11.21 -3.86
C GLU A 472 18.70 -12.43 -4.61
N ILE A 473 19.47 -13.51 -4.61
CA ILE A 473 19.09 -14.77 -5.22
C ILE A 473 18.62 -15.70 -4.10
N PHE A 474 17.38 -16.15 -4.19
CA PHE A 474 16.81 -17.14 -3.30
C PHE A 474 16.83 -18.53 -3.94
N GLY A 475 17.13 -19.55 -3.16
CA GLY A 475 17.23 -20.94 -3.62
C GLY A 475 18.66 -21.39 -3.90
N ASP A 476 18.80 -22.48 -4.64
CA ASP A 476 20.09 -23.10 -4.95
C ASP A 476 20.90 -22.27 -5.96
N THR A 477 22.22 -22.36 -5.90
CA THR A 477 23.14 -21.61 -6.80
C THR A 477 23.15 -22.13 -8.24
N GLU A 478 22.63 -23.33 -8.47
CA GLU A 478 22.50 -23.98 -9.77
C GLU A 478 21.18 -24.76 -9.82
N GLY A 479 20.62 -24.93 -11.02
CA GLY A 479 19.38 -25.70 -11.20
C GLY A 479 18.91 -25.72 -12.66
N ASP A 480 18.01 -26.65 -12.96
CA ASP A 480 17.40 -26.77 -14.30
C ASP A 480 16.36 -25.67 -14.58
N THR A 481 15.87 -24.98 -13.55
CA THR A 481 14.82 -23.96 -13.62
C THR A 481 15.22 -22.72 -12.83
N LEU A 482 15.17 -21.54 -13.48
CA LEU A 482 15.27 -20.22 -12.86
C LEU A 482 13.92 -19.50 -13.04
N LEU A 483 13.37 -18.97 -11.96
CA LEU A 483 12.12 -18.20 -11.95
C LEU A 483 12.40 -16.70 -11.93
#